data_AF-A0A939V435-F1
#
_entry.id   AF-A0A939V435-F1
#
_cell.length_a   1.000
_cell.length_b   1.000
_cell.length_c   1.000
_cell.angle_alpha   90.00
_cell.angle_beta   90.00
_cell.angle_gamma   90.00
#
_symmetry.space_group_name_H-M   'P 1'
#
loop_
_entity.id
_entity.type
_entity.pdbx_description
1 polymer ?
#
loop_
_entity_poly.entity_id
_entity_poly.type
_entity_poly.pdbx_seq_one_letter_code
_entity_poly.pdbx_strand_id
1 'polypeptide(L)'
;MKKLVFVLLLLVPMVAIADRRSDFVNRIVEYENTQSNHDTAHINAYGVNQEKLDIYRAAHPDYFFPVSIKELTREQAKQILSYFWDNYRFSNYKYDEIQEKVWDMMIHMQMSELENKINGAIREYYKFDDDFYVPFGSIASVDLLNGMKPKNIPDFYLILDKIKY
;
A
#
# COMPACT_ATOMS: atom_id res chain seq x y z
N MET A 1 27.08 -52.82 -26.07
CA MET A 1 25.88 -52.45 -25.29
C MET A 1 25.98 -50.98 -24.92
N LYS A 2 25.14 -50.11 -25.49
CA LYS A 2 25.16 -48.65 -25.29
C LYS A 2 24.39 -48.31 -24.01
N LYS A 3 25.03 -47.61 -23.07
CA LYS A 3 24.40 -47.10 -21.85
C LYS A 3 23.52 -45.89 -22.22
N LEU A 4 22.21 -46.02 -22.05
CA LEU A 4 21.26 -44.92 -22.07
C LEU A 4 21.42 -44.12 -20.76
N VAL A 5 21.87 -42.87 -20.88
CA VAL A 5 21.81 -41.91 -19.78
C VAL A 5 20.39 -41.35 -19.76
N PHE A 6 19.61 -41.78 -18.79
CA PHE A 6 18.35 -41.14 -18.41
C PHE A 6 18.70 -39.83 -17.70
N VAL A 7 18.60 -38.70 -18.41
CA VAL A 7 18.56 -37.38 -17.77
C VAL A 7 17.13 -37.17 -17.27
N LEU A 8 16.91 -37.38 -15.98
CA LEU A 8 15.72 -36.86 -15.30
C LEU A 8 15.81 -35.33 -15.36
N LEU A 9 15.06 -34.73 -16.28
CA LEU A 9 14.65 -33.34 -16.19
C LEU A 9 13.80 -33.21 -14.91
N LEU A 10 14.44 -32.77 -13.83
CA LEU A 10 13.75 -32.22 -12.67
C LEU A 10 12.99 -30.98 -13.14
N LEU A 11 11.72 -31.16 -13.48
CA LEU A 11 10.73 -30.09 -13.46
C LEU A 11 10.64 -29.63 -12.02
N VAL A 12 11.48 -28.66 -11.64
CA VAL A 12 11.22 -27.84 -10.47
C VAL A 12 9.94 -27.08 -10.82
N PRO A 13 8.80 -27.31 -10.12
CA PRO A 13 7.72 -26.37 -10.25
C PRO A 13 8.25 -25.03 -9.75
N MET A 14 8.44 -24.07 -10.67
CA MET A 14 8.49 -22.67 -10.30
C MET A 14 7.14 -22.36 -9.68
N VAL A 15 7.02 -22.60 -8.37
CA VAL A 15 6.00 -21.95 -7.58
C VAL A 15 6.38 -20.48 -7.68
N ALA A 16 5.67 -19.74 -8.53
CA ALA A 16 5.74 -18.30 -8.55
C ALA A 16 5.37 -17.85 -7.14
N ILE A 17 6.38 -17.51 -6.33
CA ILE A 17 6.15 -16.79 -5.09
C ILE A 17 5.66 -15.42 -5.56
N ALA A 18 4.34 -15.23 -5.56
CA ALA A 18 3.77 -13.93 -5.82
C ALA A 18 4.32 -12.97 -4.76
N ASP A 19 5.00 -11.92 -5.22
CA ASP A 19 5.46 -10.85 -4.35
C ASP A 19 4.22 -10.14 -3.80
N ARG A 20 4.02 -10.16 -2.48
CA ARG A 20 2.83 -9.59 -1.82
C ARG A 20 2.57 -8.14 -2.23
N ARG A 21 3.64 -7.36 -2.44
CA ARG A 21 3.53 -6.00 -3.00
C ARG A 21 2.85 -6.01 -4.35
N SER A 22 3.30 -6.90 -5.24
CA SER A 22 2.73 -7.06 -6.59
C SER A 22 1.26 -7.45 -6.52
N ASP A 23 0.84 -8.32 -5.58
CA ASP A 23 -0.57 -8.69 -5.40
C ASP A 23 -1.43 -7.49 -5.01
N PHE A 24 -1.01 -6.71 -4.02
CA PHE A 24 -1.75 -5.52 -3.58
C PHE A 24 -1.85 -4.45 -4.67
N VAL A 25 -0.73 -4.17 -5.35
CA VAL A 25 -0.67 -3.19 -6.42
C VAL A 25 -1.55 -3.63 -7.60
N ASN A 26 -1.42 -4.88 -8.06
CA ASN A 26 -2.19 -5.37 -9.19
C ASN A 26 -3.69 -5.43 -8.87
N ARG A 27 -4.06 -5.89 -7.67
CA ARG A 27 -5.46 -5.96 -7.23
C ARG A 27 -6.16 -4.59 -7.32
N ILE A 28 -5.52 -3.53 -6.84
CA ILE A 28 -6.12 -2.18 -6.86
C ILE A 28 -6.19 -1.64 -8.29
N VAL A 29 -5.10 -1.75 -9.04
CA VAL A 29 -5.04 -1.24 -10.40
C VAL A 29 -6.06 -1.94 -11.31
N GLU A 30 -6.27 -3.25 -11.13
CA GLU A 30 -7.28 -4.02 -11.85
C GLU A 30 -8.70 -3.66 -11.41
N TYR A 31 -8.95 -3.55 -10.10
CA TYR A 31 -10.24 -3.15 -9.55
C TYR A 31 -10.67 -1.79 -10.09
N GLU A 32 -9.82 -0.78 -9.97
CA GLU A 32 -10.11 0.58 -10.41
C GLU A 32 -10.27 0.67 -11.93
N ASN A 33 -9.50 -0.09 -12.71
CA ASN A 33 -9.65 -0.16 -14.16
C ASN A 33 -11.04 -0.68 -14.59
N THR A 34 -11.65 -1.56 -13.79
CA THR A 34 -13.01 -2.06 -14.06
C THR A 34 -14.10 -1.09 -13.60
N GLN A 35 -13.79 -0.24 -12.62
CA GLN A 35 -14.69 0.78 -12.05
C GLN A 35 -14.66 2.12 -12.81
N SER A 36 -13.60 2.43 -13.56
CA SER A 36 -13.42 3.68 -14.32
C SER A 36 -14.47 4.02 -15.39
N ASN A 37 -15.58 3.25 -15.46
CA ASN A 37 -16.82 3.63 -16.14
C ASN A 37 -17.75 4.51 -15.27
N HIS A 38 -17.37 4.82 -14.02
CA HIS A 38 -18.12 5.69 -13.10
C HIS A 38 -17.39 7.03 -12.83
N ASP A 39 -18.15 8.06 -12.47
CA ASP A 39 -17.78 9.48 -12.31
C ASP A 39 -16.58 9.81 -11.38
N THR A 40 -15.92 8.80 -10.80
CA THR A 40 -14.80 8.92 -9.85
C THR A 40 -13.42 9.04 -10.50
N ALA A 41 -13.29 8.79 -11.81
CA ALA A 41 -12.01 8.85 -12.53
C ALA A 41 -11.31 10.23 -12.48
N HIS A 42 -12.01 11.29 -12.05
CA HIS A 42 -11.44 12.62 -11.87
C HIS A 42 -10.75 12.82 -10.52
N ILE A 43 -10.97 11.92 -9.56
CA ILE A 43 -10.46 12.01 -8.19
C ILE A 43 -9.38 10.94 -7.96
N ASN A 44 -9.55 9.77 -8.57
CA ASN A 44 -8.66 8.64 -8.41
C ASN A 44 -8.52 7.88 -9.75
N ALA A 45 -7.28 7.70 -10.21
CA ALA A 45 -6.97 6.94 -11.41
C ALA A 45 -6.11 5.74 -11.02
N TYR A 46 -6.65 4.52 -11.15
CA TYR A 46 -5.95 3.27 -10.80
C TYR A 46 -5.46 3.21 -9.33
N GLY A 47 -6.13 3.89 -8.40
CA GLY A 47 -5.72 3.99 -6.99
C GLY A 47 -4.76 5.14 -6.69
N VAL A 48 -4.40 5.94 -7.70
CA VAL A 48 -3.56 7.12 -7.58
C VAL A 48 -4.39 8.40 -7.69
N ASN A 49 -4.32 9.24 -6.66
CA ASN A 49 -4.85 10.61 -6.70
C ASN A 49 -3.74 11.63 -7.03
N GLN A 50 -4.12 12.90 -7.23
CA GLN A 50 -3.18 13.93 -7.68
C GLN A 50 -2.02 14.17 -6.71
N GLU A 51 -2.27 14.15 -5.40
CA GLU A 51 -1.23 14.33 -4.38
C GLU A 51 -0.19 13.20 -4.45
N LYS A 52 -0.62 11.94 -4.61
CA LYS A 52 0.30 10.80 -4.78
C LYS A 52 1.17 10.95 -6.02
N LEU A 53 0.60 11.38 -7.13
CA LEU A 53 1.33 11.65 -8.37
C LEU A 53 2.37 12.78 -8.15
N ASP A 54 1.98 13.87 -7.51
CA ASP A 54 2.87 15.00 -7.27
C ASP A 54 4.02 14.65 -6.33
N ILE A 55 3.76 13.89 -5.25
CA ILE A 55 4.79 13.35 -4.36
C ILE A 55 5.77 12.46 -5.14
N TYR A 56 5.26 11.55 -5.98
CA TYR A 56 6.12 10.66 -6.77
C TYR A 56 6.99 11.45 -7.74
N ARG A 57 6.42 12.42 -8.46
CA ARG A 57 7.14 13.29 -9.41
C ARG A 57 8.21 14.12 -8.72
N ALA A 58 7.92 14.66 -7.53
CA ALA A 58 8.89 15.40 -6.74
C ALA A 58 10.09 14.52 -6.31
N ALA A 59 9.85 13.24 -6.01
CA ALA A 59 10.90 12.28 -5.68
C ALA A 59 11.66 11.74 -6.91
N HIS A 60 11.08 11.86 -8.11
CA HIS A 60 11.64 11.34 -9.36
C HIS A 60 11.61 12.41 -10.47
N PRO A 61 12.31 13.55 -10.30
CA PRO A 61 12.22 14.69 -11.23
C PRO A 61 12.70 14.35 -12.64
N ASP A 62 13.59 13.36 -12.78
CA ASP A 62 14.16 12.94 -14.06
C ASP A 62 13.25 11.97 -14.86
N TYR A 63 12.15 11.50 -14.26
CA TYR A 63 11.21 10.59 -14.90
C TYR A 63 10.06 11.35 -15.54
N PHE A 64 9.75 11.03 -16.79
CA PHE A 64 8.65 11.67 -17.52
C PHE A 64 7.30 11.07 -17.12
N PHE A 65 6.72 11.60 -16.05
CA PHE A 65 5.35 11.32 -15.61
C PHE A 65 4.40 12.46 -15.98
N PRO A 66 3.12 12.16 -16.30
CA PRO A 66 2.15 13.18 -16.63
C PRO A 66 1.92 14.14 -15.46
N VAL A 67 1.43 15.34 -15.75
CA VAL A 67 1.08 16.32 -14.72
C VAL A 67 -0.28 16.00 -14.09
N SER A 68 -1.16 15.33 -14.83
CA SER A 68 -2.53 15.02 -14.43
C SER A 68 -2.74 13.52 -14.28
N ILE A 69 -3.47 13.11 -13.24
CA ILE A 69 -3.86 11.70 -13.05
C ILE A 69 -4.71 11.15 -14.20
N LYS A 70 -5.41 12.00 -14.97
CA LYS A 70 -6.24 11.57 -16.12
C LYS A 70 -5.42 10.99 -17.27
N GLU A 71 -4.12 11.29 -17.30
CA GLU A 71 -3.19 10.86 -18.34
C GLU A 71 -2.34 9.67 -17.87
N LEU A 72 -2.55 9.19 -16.63
CA LEU A 72 -1.80 8.05 -16.11
C LEU A 72 -2.13 6.79 -16.90
N THR A 73 -1.09 6.07 -17.27
CA THR A 73 -1.22 4.70 -17.73
C THR A 73 -1.27 3.73 -16.54
N ARG A 74 -1.83 2.54 -16.78
CA ARG A 74 -1.83 1.45 -15.80
C ARG A 74 -0.45 1.16 -15.23
N GLU A 75 0.58 1.08 -16.08
CA GLU A 75 1.94 0.74 -15.66
C GLU A 75 2.60 1.87 -14.87
N GLN A 76 2.31 3.14 -15.19
CA GLN A 76 2.74 4.28 -14.37
C GLN A 76 2.07 4.25 -12.99
N ALA A 77 0.79 3.93 -12.90
CA ALA A 77 0.11 3.79 -11.62
C ALA A 77 0.72 2.68 -10.76
N LYS A 78 1.07 1.52 -11.34
CA LYS A 78 1.77 0.45 -10.62
C LYS A 78 3.12 0.90 -10.06
N GLN A 79 3.89 1.67 -10.83
CA GLN A 79 5.18 2.22 -10.37
C GLN A 79 4.99 3.17 -9.18
N ILE A 80 4.00 4.08 -9.28
CA ILE A 80 3.66 5.01 -8.20
C ILE A 80 3.25 4.23 -6.94
N LEU A 81 2.31 3.30 -7.04
CA LEU A 81 1.84 2.52 -5.89
C LEU A 81 2.96 1.65 -5.28
N SER A 82 3.85 1.10 -6.10
CA SER A 82 5.01 0.33 -5.61
C SER A 82 5.96 1.22 -4.80
N TYR A 83 6.19 2.47 -5.25
CA TYR A 83 6.97 3.44 -4.49
C TYR A 83 6.33 3.74 -3.13
N PHE A 84 5.01 3.92 -3.06
CA PHE A 84 4.31 4.12 -1.79
C PHE A 84 4.37 2.87 -0.89
N TRP A 85 4.27 1.67 -1.46
CA TRP A 85 4.45 0.43 -0.70
C TRP A 85 5.80 0.38 0.02
N ASP A 86 6.87 0.68 -0.72
CA ASP A 86 8.24 0.62 -0.22
C ASP A 86 8.54 1.76 0.77
N ASN A 87 8.18 3.00 0.43
CA ASN A 87 8.47 4.18 1.26
C ASN A 87 7.73 4.19 2.59
N TYR A 88 6.51 3.63 2.63
CA TYR A 88 5.73 3.51 3.86
C TYR A 88 5.92 2.17 4.56
N ARG A 89 6.92 1.38 4.10
CA ARG A 89 7.40 0.15 4.75
C ARG A 89 6.29 -0.86 4.98
N PHE A 90 5.32 -0.96 4.06
CA PHE A 90 4.21 -1.90 4.21
C PHE A 90 4.70 -3.33 4.41
N SER A 91 5.83 -3.72 3.79
CA SER A 91 6.49 -5.02 4.00
C SER A 91 6.86 -5.34 5.46
N ASN A 92 6.98 -4.33 6.32
CA ASN A 92 7.44 -4.47 7.70
C ASN A 92 6.28 -4.59 8.71
N TYR A 93 5.04 -4.55 8.24
CA TYR A 93 3.87 -4.68 9.08
C TYR A 93 3.74 -6.14 9.54
N LYS A 94 3.58 -6.34 10.84
CA LYS A 94 3.49 -7.66 11.47
C LYS A 94 2.11 -8.30 11.28
N TYR A 95 1.06 -7.48 11.17
CA TYR A 95 -0.33 -7.94 11.14
C TYR A 95 -0.96 -7.63 9.78
N ASP A 96 -1.42 -8.68 9.11
CA ASP A 96 -1.94 -8.62 7.74
C ASP A 96 -3.17 -7.73 7.65
N GLU A 97 -4.07 -7.80 8.63
CA GLU A 97 -5.32 -7.04 8.66
C GLU A 97 -5.07 -5.53 8.81
N ILE A 98 -4.05 -5.15 9.60
CA ILE A 98 -3.65 -3.73 9.73
C ILE A 98 -2.99 -3.26 8.44
N GLN A 99 -2.11 -4.06 7.84
CA GLN A 99 -1.48 -3.73 6.57
C GLN A 99 -2.54 -3.54 5.47
N GLU A 100 -3.50 -4.46 5.37
CA GLU A 100 -4.60 -4.41 4.42
C GLU A 100 -5.47 -3.18 4.60
N LYS A 101 -5.89 -2.89 5.83
CA LYS A 101 -6.72 -1.73 6.13
C LYS A 101 -5.99 -0.42 5.83
N VAL A 102 -4.73 -0.29 6.26
CA VAL A 102 -3.95 0.93 6.05
C VAL A 102 -3.64 1.13 4.56
N TRP A 103 -3.38 0.05 3.81
CA TRP A 103 -3.25 0.11 2.37
C TRP A 103 -4.54 0.57 1.70
N ASP A 104 -5.68 0.01 2.08
CA ASP A 104 -6.99 0.38 1.55
C ASP A 104 -7.32 1.86 1.83
N MET A 105 -7.09 2.34 3.06
CA MET A 105 -7.20 3.76 3.40
C MET A 105 -6.29 4.63 2.52
N MET A 106 -5.04 4.20 2.31
CA MET A 106 -4.07 4.92 1.49
C MET A 106 -4.54 5.04 0.04
N ILE A 107 -5.17 4.01 -0.53
CA ILE A 107 -5.73 4.08 -1.89
C ILE A 107 -6.80 5.18 -2.01
N HIS A 108 -7.71 5.26 -1.05
CA HIS A 108 -8.88 6.13 -1.12
C HIS A 108 -8.64 7.56 -0.62
N MET A 109 -7.66 7.76 0.27
CA MET A 109 -7.38 9.06 0.86
C MET A 109 -6.22 9.80 0.20
N GLN A 110 -6.16 11.10 0.46
CA GLN A 110 -4.93 11.88 0.38
C GLN A 110 -3.90 11.40 1.43
N MET A 111 -2.61 11.49 1.12
CA MET A 111 -1.52 11.07 2.01
C MET A 111 -1.48 11.89 3.29
N SER A 112 -1.69 13.20 3.18
CA SER A 112 -1.83 14.09 4.34
C SER A 112 -3.02 13.74 5.22
N GLU A 113 -4.16 13.40 4.62
CA GLU A 113 -5.35 12.95 5.36
C GLU A 113 -5.11 11.59 6.05
N LEU A 114 -4.51 10.65 5.33
CA LEU A 114 -4.13 9.35 5.86
C LEU A 114 -3.20 9.49 7.07
N GLU A 115 -2.13 10.27 6.95
CA GLU A 115 -1.16 10.49 8.03
C GLU A 115 -1.83 11.07 9.29
N ASN A 116 -2.71 12.06 9.12
CA ASN A 116 -3.46 12.65 10.23
C ASN A 116 -4.36 11.62 10.92
N LYS A 117 -5.07 10.79 10.14
CA LYS A 117 -5.97 9.76 10.65
C LYS A 117 -5.23 8.62 11.35
N ILE A 118 -4.11 8.15 10.79
CA ILE A 118 -3.27 7.12 11.41
C ILE A 118 -2.64 7.64 12.70
N ASN A 119 -2.09 8.86 12.71
CA ASN A 119 -1.58 9.47 13.94
C ASN A 119 -2.69 9.64 14.99
N GLY A 120 -3.88 10.07 14.59
CA GLY A 120 -5.05 10.14 15.45
C GLY A 120 -5.37 8.78 16.11
N ALA A 121 -5.40 7.71 15.31
CA ALA A 121 -5.65 6.37 15.80
C ALA A 121 -4.56 5.87 16.76
N ILE A 122 -3.28 6.15 16.46
CA ILE A 122 -2.15 5.77 17.32
C ILE A 122 -2.26 6.48 18.67
N ARG A 123 -2.56 7.79 18.67
CA ARG A 123 -2.78 8.56 19.90
C ARG A 123 -3.92 8.01 20.73
N GLU A 124 -5.06 7.73 20.11
CA GLU A 124 -6.23 7.15 20.79
C GLU A 124 -5.89 5.80 21.45
N TYR A 125 -5.20 4.92 20.71
CA TYR A 125 -4.85 3.59 21.19
C TYR A 125 -3.85 3.61 22.36
N TYR A 126 -2.76 4.37 22.22
CA TYR A 126 -1.70 4.45 23.23
C TYR A 126 -1.98 5.46 24.34
N LYS A 127 -3.04 6.26 24.20
CA LYS A 127 -3.39 7.38 25.10
C LYS A 127 -2.24 8.39 25.23
N PHE A 128 -1.64 8.73 24.09
CA PHE A 128 -0.67 9.83 24.03
C PHE A 128 -1.37 11.18 24.11
N ASP A 129 -0.61 12.21 24.49
CA ASP A 129 -1.06 13.60 24.51
C ASP A 129 -1.37 14.13 23.10
N ASP A 130 -2.12 15.23 23.04
CA ASP A 130 -2.61 15.81 21.77
C ASP A 130 -1.47 16.31 20.86
N ASP A 131 -0.29 16.59 21.39
CA ASP A 131 0.89 17.04 20.66
C ASP A 131 1.77 15.89 20.14
N PHE A 132 1.46 14.63 20.48
CA PHE A 132 2.19 13.48 19.96
C PHE A 132 2.06 13.39 18.44
N TYR A 133 3.20 13.21 17.78
CA TYR A 133 3.28 13.03 16.34
C TYR A 133 4.41 12.06 15.98
N VAL A 134 4.10 11.10 15.11
CA VAL A 134 5.09 10.24 14.48
C VAL A 134 4.87 10.27 12.96
N PRO A 135 5.91 10.59 12.16
CA PRO A 135 5.76 10.60 10.70
C PRO A 135 5.28 9.23 10.19
N PHE A 136 4.24 9.21 9.37
CA PHE A 136 3.70 7.96 8.85
C PHE A 136 4.72 7.30 7.91
N GLY A 137 4.88 5.97 8.01
CA GLY A 137 5.90 5.21 7.27
C GLY A 137 7.31 5.25 7.88
N SER A 138 7.52 5.98 8.98
CA SER A 138 8.78 5.92 9.74
C SER A 138 8.94 4.59 10.49
N ILE A 139 10.18 4.22 10.83
CA ILE A 139 10.47 3.03 11.66
C ILE A 139 9.66 3.08 12.97
N ALA A 140 9.65 4.24 13.63
CA ALA A 140 8.89 4.43 14.87
C ALA A 140 7.37 4.23 14.67
N SER A 141 6.79 4.73 13.56
CA SER A 141 5.38 4.50 13.27
C SER A 141 5.06 3.02 13.05
N VAL A 142 5.93 2.29 12.34
CA VAL A 142 5.77 0.86 12.10
C VAL A 142 5.94 0.06 13.39
N ASP A 143 6.90 0.42 14.24
CA ASP A 143 7.10 -0.22 15.55
C ASP A 143 5.89 -0.04 16.45
N LEU A 144 5.27 1.14 16.45
CA LEU A 144 4.01 1.38 17.16
C LEU A 144 2.89 0.51 16.58
N LEU A 145 2.71 0.47 15.26
CA LEU A 145 1.70 -0.40 14.62
C LEU A 145 1.93 -1.89 14.93
N ASN A 146 3.19 -2.32 15.02
CA ASN A 146 3.56 -3.71 15.33
C ASN A 146 3.50 -4.05 16.83
N GLY A 147 3.68 -3.06 17.70
CA GLY A 147 3.68 -3.17 19.16
C GLY A 147 2.30 -3.26 19.80
N MET A 148 1.23 -3.15 19.00
CA MET A 148 -0.16 -3.23 19.46
C MET A 148 -0.48 -4.65 19.94
N LYS A 149 -1.01 -4.78 21.17
CA LYS A 149 -1.26 -6.08 21.82
C LYS A 149 -2.57 -6.73 21.32
N PRO A 150 -2.58 -8.04 21.04
CA PRO A 150 -3.75 -8.77 20.59
C PRO A 150 -4.57 -9.27 21.79
N LYS A 151 -5.64 -8.58 22.16
CA LYS A 151 -6.74 -9.22 22.89
C LYS A 151 -8.01 -9.02 22.07
N ASN A 152 -8.32 -10.06 21.28
CA ASN A 152 -9.47 -10.26 20.40
C ASN A 152 -9.69 -9.17 19.32
N ILE A 153 -9.21 -9.45 18.09
CA ILE A 153 -9.41 -8.67 16.84
C ILE A 153 -9.12 -7.16 17.03
N PRO A 154 -7.85 -6.74 16.93
CA PRO A 154 -7.18 -5.78 17.81
C PRO A 154 -7.90 -4.42 17.96
N ASP A 155 -7.94 -3.85 19.17
CA ASP A 155 -8.61 -2.55 19.44
C ASP A 155 -8.17 -1.43 18.47
N PHE A 156 -6.95 -1.49 17.94
CA PHE A 156 -6.49 -0.56 16.91
C PHE A 156 -7.17 -0.77 15.55
N TYR A 157 -7.37 -2.01 15.11
CA TYR A 157 -8.14 -2.29 13.89
C TYR A 157 -9.58 -1.75 14.04
N LEU A 158 -10.19 -1.90 15.22
CA LEU A 158 -11.51 -1.31 15.51
C LEU A 158 -11.49 0.22 15.48
N ILE A 159 -10.39 0.87 15.90
CA ILE A 159 -10.22 2.32 15.74
C ILE A 159 -10.09 2.67 14.26
N LEU A 160 -9.25 1.95 13.50
CA LEU A 160 -9.10 2.15 12.06
C LEU A 160 -10.42 1.93 11.30
N ASP A 161 -11.24 0.97 11.72
CA ASP A 161 -12.49 0.64 11.04
C ASP A 161 -13.59 1.72 11.23
N LYS A 162 -13.48 2.53 12.28
CA LYS A 162 -14.34 3.71 12.47
C LYS A 162 -14.00 4.85 11.48
N ILE A 163 -12.83 4.82 10.88
CA ILE A 163 -12.35 5.88 9.99
C ILE A 163 -13.05 5.73 8.64
N LYS A 164 -13.90 6.70 8.31
CA LYS A 164 -14.58 6.78 7.00
C LYS A 164 -13.68 7.43 5.95
N TYR A 165 -13.78 6.91 4.73
CA TYR A 165 -13.18 7.38 3.49
C TYR A 165 -14.01 6.91 2.30
#